data_AF-A0A8J3ERF4-F1
#
_entry.id   AF-A0A8J3ERF4-F1
#
_cell.length_a   1.000
_cell.length_b   1.000
_cell.length_c   1.000
_cell.angle_alpha   90.00
_cell.angle_beta   90.00
_cell.angle_gamma   90.00
#
_symmetry.space_group_name_H-M   'P 1'
#
loop_
_entity.id
_entity.type
_entity.pdbx_description
1 polymer ?
#
loop_
_entity_poly.entity_id
_entity_poly.type
_entity_poly.pdbx_seq_one_letter_code
_entity_poly.pdbx_strand_id
1 'polypeptide(L)'
;MPGSHKLPGRAIMADRKMICVGTFAGAHGVRGEAKLRAFTEVPVDAVGYGPVSTEDGRRFTLKLVREAKPGLLVVRCPEIADREAAQALGGTKLFVPRDCLPPPDEDEFYYEDLVGLAAFTSDGSSFGRVKAVVNYGACDLLELMNVPGEKTAVLIPFTKEAVPQIDFAGGRITIDPPVYEDADGEDEAAT
;
A
#
# COMPACT_ATOMS: atom_id res chain seq x y z
N MET A 1 -52.43 -13.47 -16.06
CA MET A 1 -51.32 -14.34 -16.54
C MET A 1 -50.07 -13.47 -16.67
N PRO A 2 -48.92 -14.00 -16.25
CA PRO A 2 -47.91 -13.35 -15.41
C PRO A 2 -47.09 -12.32 -16.19
N GLY A 3 -46.59 -11.23 -15.63
CA GLY A 3 -46.16 -11.01 -14.26
C GLY A 3 -44.85 -10.26 -14.37
N SER A 4 -44.95 -8.95 -14.60
CA SER A 4 -43.84 -8.00 -14.70
C SER A 4 -42.90 -8.17 -13.52
N HIS A 5 -41.82 -8.93 -13.70
CA HIS A 5 -40.72 -8.96 -12.75
C HIS A 5 -39.98 -7.64 -12.88
N LYS A 6 -40.46 -6.66 -12.11
CA LYS A 6 -39.66 -5.52 -11.65
C LYS A 6 -38.33 -6.10 -11.15
N LEU A 7 -37.26 -5.83 -11.88
CA LEU A 7 -35.90 -5.95 -11.38
C LEU A 7 -35.79 -5.08 -10.12
N PRO A 8 -35.54 -5.63 -8.93
CA PRO A 8 -35.25 -4.79 -7.77
C PRO A 8 -33.76 -4.40 -7.80
N GLY A 9 -33.48 -3.13 -7.52
CA GLY A 9 -32.21 -2.75 -6.92
C GLY A 9 -31.13 -2.16 -7.82
N ARG A 10 -31.48 -1.32 -8.80
CA ARG A 10 -30.53 -0.29 -9.27
C ARG A 10 -30.51 0.82 -8.22
N ALA A 11 -29.84 0.58 -7.09
CA ALA A 11 -29.76 1.54 -5.99
C ALA A 11 -28.33 1.61 -5.43
N ILE A 12 -27.75 2.80 -5.65
CA ILE A 12 -26.66 3.40 -4.86
C ILE A 12 -25.26 2.81 -5.12
N MET A 13 -24.73 3.07 -6.32
CA MET A 13 -23.29 3.00 -6.61
C MET A 13 -22.82 4.35 -7.18
N ALA A 14 -23.20 5.43 -6.52
CA ALA A 14 -22.63 6.75 -6.77
C ALA A 14 -21.81 7.10 -5.52
N ASP A 15 -20.54 7.46 -5.72
CA ASP A 15 -19.66 8.11 -4.73
C ASP A 15 -18.83 7.30 -3.72
N ARG A 16 -18.59 5.99 -3.92
CA ARG A 16 -17.55 5.27 -3.14
C ARG A 16 -16.42 4.81 -4.04
N LYS A 17 -15.20 5.34 -3.79
CA LYS A 17 -13.97 4.90 -4.45
C LYS A 17 -13.73 3.43 -4.10
N MET A 18 -14.05 2.53 -5.03
CA MET A 18 -13.89 1.09 -4.85
C MET A 18 -12.44 0.70 -5.12
N ILE A 19 -11.83 -0.05 -4.20
CA ILE A 19 -10.45 -0.51 -4.32
C ILE A 19 -10.44 -2.01 -4.62
N CYS A 20 -9.69 -2.41 -5.64
CA CYS A 20 -9.51 -3.82 -5.99
C CYS A 20 -8.54 -4.46 -4.99
N VAL A 21 -9.02 -5.43 -4.22
CA VAL A 21 -8.23 -6.14 -3.18
C VAL A 21 -7.75 -7.51 -3.63
N GLY A 22 -8.28 -8.02 -4.74
CA GLY A 22 -7.87 -9.31 -5.28
C GLY A 22 -8.72 -9.78 -6.45
N THR A 23 -8.45 -11.00 -6.90
CA THR A 23 -9.24 -11.68 -7.93
C THR A 23 -9.45 -13.15 -7.59
N PHE A 24 -10.61 -13.69 -7.93
CA PHE A 24 -10.79 -15.14 -7.88
C PHE A 24 -9.90 -15.80 -8.93
N ALA A 25 -9.03 -16.72 -8.51
CA ALA A 25 -8.13 -17.46 -9.38
C ALA A 25 -8.70 -18.84 -9.81
N GLY A 26 -9.96 -19.10 -9.49
CA GLY A 26 -10.70 -20.32 -9.86
C GLY A 26 -10.98 -21.24 -8.67
N ALA A 27 -11.46 -22.46 -8.94
CA ALA A 27 -11.88 -23.38 -7.90
C ALA A 27 -10.72 -24.07 -7.16
N HIS A 28 -10.95 -24.38 -5.88
CA HIS A 28 -10.13 -25.28 -5.07
C HIS A 28 -11.01 -26.43 -4.55
N GLY A 29 -10.58 -27.68 -4.79
CA GLY A 29 -11.33 -28.85 -4.35
C GLY A 29 -12.72 -28.99 -4.98
N VAL A 30 -13.62 -29.67 -4.26
CA VAL A 30 -15.00 -30.02 -4.66
C VAL A 30 -16.07 -29.45 -3.72
N ARG A 31 -15.67 -28.76 -2.64
CA ARG A 31 -16.55 -28.26 -1.58
C ARG A 31 -16.90 -26.76 -1.71
N GLY A 32 -16.85 -26.23 -2.93
CA GLY A 32 -17.09 -24.80 -3.19
C GLY A 32 -16.01 -23.86 -2.65
N GLU A 33 -14.80 -24.37 -2.38
CA GLU A 33 -13.67 -23.48 -2.05
C GLU A 33 -13.17 -22.80 -3.32
N ALA A 34 -12.80 -21.53 -3.20
CA ALA A 34 -12.24 -20.73 -4.27
C ALA A 34 -10.81 -20.34 -3.94
N LYS A 35 -9.98 -20.22 -4.97
CA LYS A 35 -8.67 -19.59 -4.87
C LYS A 35 -8.86 -18.08 -5.00
N LEU A 36 -8.29 -17.34 -4.08
CA LEU A 36 -8.27 -15.87 -4.09
C LEU A 36 -6.81 -15.44 -4.24
N ARG A 37 -6.51 -14.69 -5.30
CA ARG A 37 -5.23 -14.00 -5.43
C ARG A 37 -5.40 -12.61 -4.82
N ALA A 38 -4.75 -12.38 -3.68
CA ALA A 38 -4.79 -11.10 -3.01
C ALA A 38 -3.80 -10.12 -3.66
N PHE A 39 -4.16 -8.84 -3.67
CA PHE A 39 -3.30 -7.73 -4.10
C PHE A 39 -2.89 -6.82 -2.94
N THR A 40 -3.25 -7.19 -1.72
CA THR A 40 -2.87 -6.52 -0.48
C THR A 40 -1.45 -6.91 -0.09
N GLU A 41 -0.74 -6.01 0.61
CA GLU A 41 0.62 -6.25 1.12
C GLU A 41 0.66 -7.51 2.01
N VAL A 42 -0.31 -7.62 2.91
CA VAL A 42 -0.58 -8.83 3.68
C VAL A 42 -1.78 -9.55 3.05
N PRO A 43 -1.58 -10.73 2.42
CA PRO A 43 -2.64 -11.41 1.67
C PRO A 43 -3.88 -11.73 2.49
N VAL A 44 -3.70 -12.11 3.77
CA VAL A 44 -4.79 -12.53 4.66
C VAL A 44 -5.77 -11.39 4.98
N ASP A 45 -5.32 -10.14 4.91
CA ASP A 45 -6.15 -8.96 5.21
C ASP A 45 -7.24 -8.73 4.17
N ALA A 46 -7.03 -9.19 2.93
CA ALA A 46 -8.05 -9.16 1.87
C ALA A 46 -9.35 -9.90 2.27
N VAL A 47 -9.27 -10.84 3.22
CA VAL A 47 -10.42 -11.57 3.76
C VAL A 47 -11.04 -10.85 4.98
N GLY A 48 -10.27 -9.99 5.65
CA GLY A 48 -10.66 -9.26 6.85
C GLY A 48 -11.45 -7.97 6.60
N TYR A 49 -11.35 -7.37 5.41
CA TYR A 49 -12.03 -6.11 5.06
C TYR A 49 -13.56 -6.19 4.90
N GLY A 50 -14.15 -7.36 5.14
CA GLY A 50 -15.59 -7.59 5.06
C GLY A 50 -16.06 -8.12 3.71
N PRO A 51 -17.37 -7.99 3.38
CA PRO A 51 -17.93 -8.52 2.15
C PRO A 51 -17.34 -7.83 0.93
N VAL A 52 -16.75 -8.60 0.03
CA VAL A 52 -16.19 -8.09 -1.22
C VAL A 52 -17.27 -8.05 -2.30
N SER A 53 -17.17 -7.10 -3.21
CA SER A 53 -18.11 -6.92 -4.33
C SER A 53 -17.40 -7.12 -5.67
N THR A 54 -18.08 -7.69 -6.65
CA THR A 54 -17.58 -7.75 -8.03
C THR A 54 -17.98 -6.50 -8.82
N GLU A 55 -17.38 -6.28 -9.98
CA GLU A 55 -17.83 -5.24 -10.94
C GLU A 55 -19.32 -5.37 -11.28
N ASP A 56 -19.85 -6.59 -11.38
CA ASP A 56 -21.28 -6.84 -11.63
C ASP A 56 -22.20 -6.57 -10.42
N GLY A 57 -21.65 -6.14 -9.28
CA GLY A 57 -22.38 -5.87 -8.05
C GLY A 57 -22.74 -7.08 -7.18
N ARG A 58 -22.27 -8.28 -7.53
CA ARG A 58 -22.41 -9.48 -6.68
C ARG A 58 -21.52 -9.34 -5.45
N ARG A 59 -22.04 -9.74 -4.28
CA ARG A 59 -21.31 -9.68 -3.00
C ARG A 59 -20.93 -11.08 -2.54
N PHE A 60 -19.72 -11.22 -2.00
CA PHE A 60 -19.18 -12.49 -1.49
C PHE A 60 -18.61 -12.31 -0.09
N THR A 61 -18.93 -13.24 0.80
CA THR A 61 -18.37 -13.28 2.15
C THR A 61 -17.18 -14.23 2.16
N LEU A 62 -15.98 -13.69 2.23
CA LEU A 62 -14.76 -14.50 2.24
C LEU A 62 -14.51 -15.08 3.63
N LYS A 63 -14.29 -16.39 3.73
CA LYS A 63 -13.75 -17.04 4.92
C LYS A 63 -12.43 -17.72 4.58
N LEU A 64 -11.35 -17.32 5.23
CA LEU A 64 -10.03 -17.90 5.00
C LEU A 64 -10.04 -19.36 5.48
N VAL A 65 -9.67 -20.28 4.59
CA VAL A 65 -9.43 -21.68 4.95
C VAL A 65 -7.95 -21.88 5.25
N ARG A 66 -7.10 -21.42 4.33
CA ARG A 66 -5.64 -21.46 4.45
C ARG A 66 -4.99 -20.61 3.37
N GLU A 67 -3.73 -20.29 3.56
CA GLU A 67 -2.86 -19.83 2.48
C GLU A 67 -2.29 -21.03 1.73
N ALA A 68 -2.41 -21.05 0.39
CA ALA A 68 -1.84 -22.11 -0.43
C ALA A 68 -0.39 -21.81 -0.83
N LYS A 69 -0.10 -20.54 -1.16
CA LYS A 69 1.20 -19.99 -1.53
C LYS A 69 1.19 -18.50 -1.20
N PRO A 70 2.37 -17.84 -1.08
CA PRO A 70 2.45 -16.38 -0.94
C PRO A 70 1.54 -15.65 -1.94
N GLY A 71 0.56 -14.89 -1.43
CA GLY A 71 -0.39 -14.11 -2.24
C GLY A 71 -1.55 -14.92 -2.86
N LEU A 72 -1.65 -16.23 -2.59
CA LEU A 72 -2.73 -17.10 -3.06
C LEU A 72 -3.41 -17.83 -1.89
N LEU A 73 -4.61 -17.37 -1.59
CA LEU A 73 -5.44 -17.89 -0.51
C LEU A 73 -6.45 -18.91 -1.02
N VAL A 74 -6.79 -19.86 -0.16
CA VAL A 74 -7.98 -20.71 -0.32
C VAL A 74 -9.05 -20.17 0.62
N VAL A 75 -10.16 -19.74 0.03
CA VAL A 75 -11.28 -19.13 0.74
C VAL A 75 -12.54 -19.94 0.50
N ARG A 76 -13.42 -19.93 1.49
CA ARG A 76 -14.77 -20.45 1.38
C ARG A 76 -15.74 -19.27 1.35
N CYS A 77 -16.59 -19.24 0.34
CA CYS A 77 -17.67 -18.27 0.25
C CYS A 77 -18.99 -19.02 0.43
N PRO A 78 -19.83 -18.68 1.42
CA PRO A 78 -21.18 -19.26 1.54
C PRO A 78 -22.02 -19.11 0.26
N GLU A 79 -21.75 -18.07 -0.53
CA GLU A 79 -22.42 -17.76 -1.79
C GLU A 79 -21.92 -18.60 -2.97
N ILE A 80 -20.84 -19.38 -2.79
CA ILE A 80 -20.30 -20.31 -3.79
C ILE A 80 -20.63 -21.73 -3.33
N ALA A 81 -21.63 -22.33 -3.96
CA ALA A 81 -22.16 -23.63 -3.54
C ALA A 81 -21.27 -24.82 -3.93
N ASP A 82 -20.65 -24.76 -5.11
CA ASP A 82 -19.95 -25.89 -5.72
C ASP A 82 -18.69 -25.45 -6.50
N ARG A 83 -17.98 -26.43 -7.03
CA ARG A 83 -16.74 -26.24 -7.77
C ARG A 83 -16.97 -25.46 -9.06
N GLU A 84 -18.07 -25.75 -9.74
CA GLU A 84 -18.45 -25.16 -11.01
C GLU A 84 -18.69 -23.66 -10.85
N ALA A 85 -19.41 -23.25 -9.80
CA ALA A 85 -19.59 -21.85 -9.44
C ALA A 85 -18.27 -21.16 -9.10
N ALA A 86 -17.39 -21.81 -8.33
CA ALA A 86 -16.06 -21.28 -8.01
C ALA A 86 -15.18 -21.11 -9.27
N GLN A 87 -15.29 -22.04 -10.23
CA GLN A 87 -14.54 -22.01 -11.47
C GLN A 87 -15.05 -20.93 -12.42
N ALA A 88 -16.36 -20.71 -12.49
CA ALA A 88 -16.98 -19.65 -13.28
C ALA A 88 -16.59 -18.24 -12.81
N LEU A 89 -16.20 -18.09 -11.53
CA LEU A 89 -15.70 -16.84 -10.98
C LEU A 89 -14.22 -16.58 -11.27
N GLY A 90 -13.50 -17.51 -11.89
CA GLY A 90 -12.10 -17.33 -12.26
C GLY A 90 -11.87 -16.06 -13.10
N GLY A 91 -10.94 -15.20 -12.66
CA GLY A 91 -10.64 -13.91 -13.26
C GLY A 91 -11.49 -12.75 -12.72
N THR A 92 -12.50 -13.02 -11.89
CA THR A 92 -13.40 -11.99 -11.37
C THR A 92 -12.71 -11.17 -10.29
N LYS A 93 -12.56 -9.87 -10.55
CA LYS A 93 -12.00 -8.89 -9.61
C LYS A 93 -12.95 -8.63 -8.44
N LEU A 94 -12.35 -8.43 -7.27
CA LEU A 94 -13.05 -8.23 -6.01
C LEU A 94 -12.66 -6.87 -5.44
N PHE A 95 -13.68 -6.12 -5.05
CA PHE A 95 -13.57 -4.73 -4.65
C PHE A 95 -14.19 -4.53 -3.28
N VAL A 96 -13.60 -3.64 -2.50
CA VAL A 96 -14.17 -3.13 -1.24
C VAL A 96 -14.27 -1.60 -1.32
N PRO A 97 -15.21 -0.98 -0.58
CA PRO A 97 -15.18 0.46 -0.38
C PRO A 97 -13.85 0.88 0.26
N ARG A 98 -13.29 2.03 -0.16
CA ARG A 98 -12.09 2.60 0.47
C ARG A 98 -12.24 2.74 1.99
N ASP A 99 -13.43 3.08 2.46
CA ASP A 99 -13.74 3.25 3.89
C ASP A 99 -13.64 1.95 4.71
N CYS A 100 -13.59 0.78 4.06
CA CYS A 100 -13.44 -0.53 4.70
C CYS A 100 -11.97 -0.98 4.82
N LEU A 101 -11.07 -0.32 4.10
CA LEU A 101 -9.64 -0.52 4.30
C LEU A 101 -9.25 0.24 5.58
N PRO A 102 -8.25 -0.25 6.34
CA PRO A 102 -7.64 0.56 7.37
C PRO A 102 -7.25 1.91 6.72
N PRO A 103 -7.41 3.03 7.44
CA PRO A 103 -6.82 4.27 6.96
C PRO A 103 -5.35 3.98 6.67
N PRO A 104 -4.79 4.53 5.59
CA PRO A 104 -3.34 4.50 5.42
C PRO A 104 -2.74 5.00 6.74
N ASP A 105 -1.70 4.32 7.23
CA ASP A 105 -1.06 4.70 8.49
C ASP A 105 -0.74 6.21 8.44
N GLU A 106 -0.72 6.90 9.59
CA GLU A 106 -0.42 8.34 9.65
C GLU A 106 0.95 8.71 9.03
N ASP A 107 1.73 7.69 8.65
CA ASP A 107 3.05 7.75 8.03
C ASP A 107 3.08 7.41 6.53
N GLU A 108 1.93 7.20 5.88
CA GLU A 108 1.83 7.04 4.43
C GLU A 108 1.75 8.41 3.74
N PHE A 109 2.90 8.88 3.25
CA PHE A 109 3.02 10.14 2.52
C PHE A 109 3.23 9.88 1.03
N TYR A 110 2.61 10.70 0.18
CA TYR A 110 3.03 10.73 -1.22
C TYR A 110 4.43 11.35 -1.27
N TYR A 111 5.37 10.68 -1.94
CA TYR A 111 6.75 11.18 -2.07
C TYR A 111 6.82 12.58 -2.70
N GLU A 112 5.84 12.92 -3.53
CA GLU A 112 5.72 14.25 -4.15
C GLU A 112 5.46 15.36 -3.11
N ASP A 113 4.77 15.06 -2.01
CA ASP A 113 4.46 16.03 -0.95
C ASP A 113 5.69 16.32 -0.07
N LEU A 114 6.68 15.43 -0.08
CA LEU A 114 7.93 15.60 0.66
C LEU A 114 8.90 16.51 -0.09
N VAL A 115 8.85 16.54 -1.42
CA VAL A 115 9.77 17.32 -2.25
C VAL A 115 9.57 18.82 -2.00
N GLY A 116 10.65 19.51 -1.70
CA GLY A 116 10.68 20.95 -1.44
C GLY A 116 10.52 21.35 0.03
N LEU A 117 10.17 20.41 0.92
CA LEU A 117 10.15 20.65 2.37
C LEU A 117 11.55 21.03 2.87
N ALA A 118 11.60 21.98 3.80
CA ALA A 118 12.84 22.39 4.46
C ALA A 118 13.24 21.39 5.54
N ALA A 119 14.46 20.87 5.45
CA ALA A 119 15.00 19.91 6.42
C ALA A 119 15.78 20.64 7.51
N PHE A 120 15.48 20.32 8.76
CA PHE A 120 16.14 20.84 9.95
C PHE A 120 16.60 19.69 10.84
N THR A 121 17.75 19.83 11.48
CA THR A 121 18.19 18.89 12.52
C THR A 121 17.43 19.11 13.83
N SER A 122 17.53 18.16 14.76
CA SER A 122 16.87 18.16 16.08
C SER A 122 17.16 19.41 16.93
N ASP A 123 18.31 20.05 16.72
CA ASP A 123 18.75 21.29 17.36
C ASP A 123 18.19 22.56 16.68
N GLY A 124 17.43 22.41 15.59
CA GLY A 124 16.85 23.50 14.80
C GLY A 124 17.77 24.08 13.73
N SER A 125 18.97 23.51 13.52
CA SER A 125 19.87 23.95 12.46
C SER A 125 19.31 23.59 11.08
N SER A 126 19.36 24.52 10.13
CA SER A 126 18.90 24.28 8.76
C SER A 126 19.86 23.32 8.07
N PHE A 127 19.36 22.16 7.65
CA PHE A 127 20.15 21.19 6.91
C PHE A 127 20.03 21.42 5.40
N GLY A 128 18.83 21.76 4.90
CA GLY A 128 18.64 21.94 3.46
C GLY A 128 17.20 21.79 3.03
N ARG A 129 16.98 21.22 1.84
CA ARG A 129 15.64 20.87 1.34
C ARG A 129 15.60 19.48 0.73
N VAL A 130 14.44 18.84 0.82
CA VAL A 130 14.17 17.58 0.13
C VAL A 130 14.12 17.83 -1.37
N LYS A 131 14.97 17.11 -2.11
CA LYS A 131 15.00 17.16 -3.57
C LYS A 131 14.19 16.02 -4.18
N ALA A 132 14.32 14.83 -3.64
CA ALA A 132 13.68 13.62 -4.15
C ALA A 132 13.61 12.55 -3.05
N VAL A 133 12.71 11.60 -3.25
CA VAL A 133 12.73 10.30 -2.56
C VAL A 133 13.21 9.27 -3.58
N VAL A 134 14.28 8.55 -3.27
CA VAL A 134 14.87 7.54 -4.15
C VAL A 134 14.80 6.17 -3.50
N ASN A 135 14.49 5.15 -4.27
CA ASN A 135 14.48 3.75 -3.81
C ASN A 135 15.41 2.94 -4.72
N TYR A 136 16.54 2.47 -4.18
CA TYR A 136 17.52 1.66 -4.90
C TYR A 136 17.32 0.15 -4.70
N GLY A 137 16.12 -0.28 -4.29
CA GLY A 137 15.73 -1.69 -4.19
C GLY A 137 15.92 -2.33 -2.81
N ALA A 138 16.28 -1.55 -1.79
CA ALA A 138 16.41 -2.02 -0.40
C ALA A 138 15.55 -1.20 0.58
N CYS A 139 15.63 0.13 0.49
CA CYS A 139 14.84 1.06 1.30
C CYS A 139 14.65 2.40 0.57
N ASP A 140 13.67 3.17 1.02
CA ASP A 140 13.46 4.55 0.57
C ASP A 140 14.46 5.48 1.26
N LEU A 141 15.04 6.39 0.48
CA LEU A 141 16.03 7.37 0.91
C LEU A 141 15.55 8.78 0.54
N LEU A 142 15.63 9.71 1.48
CA LEU A 142 15.50 11.14 1.21
C LEU A 142 16.81 11.68 0.66
N GLU A 143 16.75 12.28 -0.53
CA GLU A 143 17.83 13.07 -1.09
C GLU A 143 17.70 14.53 -0.64
N LEU A 144 18.61 14.98 0.22
CA LEU A 144 18.67 16.36 0.71
C LEU A 144 19.77 17.15 0.00
N MET A 145 19.48 18.41 -0.33
CA MET A 145 20.48 19.37 -0.80
C MET A 145 20.73 20.44 0.26
N ASN A 146 21.97 20.53 0.74
CA ASN A 146 22.37 21.48 1.79
C ASN A 146 22.34 22.94 1.33
N VAL A 147 22.67 23.21 0.06
CA VAL A 147 22.70 24.57 -0.52
C VAL A 147 22.38 24.52 -2.01
N PRO A 148 21.62 25.49 -2.57
CA PRO A 148 21.44 25.61 -4.02
C PRO A 148 22.80 25.78 -4.72
N GLY A 149 23.28 24.75 -5.43
CA GLY A 149 24.51 24.79 -6.22
C GLY A 149 25.65 23.88 -5.73
N GLU A 150 25.55 23.29 -4.53
CA GLU A 150 26.46 22.22 -4.11
C GLU A 150 26.06 20.88 -4.76
N LYS A 151 27.06 20.10 -5.17
CA LYS A 151 26.86 18.83 -5.89
C LYS A 151 26.70 17.61 -4.98
N THR A 152 26.95 17.77 -3.68
CA THR A 152 26.89 16.69 -2.69
C THR A 152 25.49 16.63 -2.11
N ALA A 153 24.66 15.77 -2.69
CA ALA A 153 23.39 15.38 -2.09
C ALA A 153 23.63 14.38 -0.96
N VAL A 154 22.96 14.57 0.17
CA VAL A 154 23.00 13.64 1.30
C VAL A 154 21.79 12.71 1.19
N LEU A 155 22.04 11.41 1.30
CA LEU A 155 20.98 10.40 1.32
C LEU A 155 20.74 9.98 2.77
N ILE A 156 19.51 10.13 3.24
CA ILE A 156 19.09 9.73 4.59
C ILE A 156 18.00 8.67 4.46
N PRO A 157 18.06 7.56 5.22
CA PRO A 157 16.96 6.60 5.27
C PRO A 157 15.63 7.27 5.61
N PHE A 158 14.57 6.99 4.86
CA PHE A 158 13.23 7.50 5.17
C PHE A 158 12.57 6.61 6.24
N THR A 159 13.11 6.65 7.46
CA THR A 159 12.63 5.90 8.62
C THR A 159 12.22 6.85 9.74
N LYS A 160 11.36 6.40 10.67
CA LYS A 160 10.97 7.19 11.84
C LYS A 160 12.13 7.59 12.75
N GLU A 161 13.22 6.83 12.72
CA GLU A 161 14.43 7.15 13.49
C GLU A 161 15.17 8.33 12.87
N ALA A 162 15.33 8.33 11.53
CA ALA A 162 16.09 9.36 10.84
C ALA A 162 15.25 10.58 10.42
N VAL A 163 13.92 10.44 10.34
CA VAL A 163 12.97 11.52 10.02
C VAL A 163 11.82 11.48 11.04
N PRO A 164 12.06 11.90 12.28
CA PRO A 164 11.11 11.73 13.38
C PRO A 164 9.86 12.60 13.26
N GLN A 165 9.90 13.72 12.52
CA GLN A 165 8.76 14.64 12.39
C GLN A 165 8.65 15.24 10.99
N ILE A 166 7.42 15.29 10.49
CA ILE A 166 7.05 15.92 9.21
C ILE A 166 5.88 16.87 9.47
N ASP A 167 6.06 18.14 9.10
CA ASP A 167 5.08 19.21 9.26
C ASP A 167 4.76 19.82 7.89
N PHE A 168 3.76 19.24 7.20
CA PHE A 168 3.31 19.72 5.89
C PHE A 168 2.72 21.12 5.94
N ALA A 169 2.00 21.45 7.02
CA ALA A 169 1.41 22.78 7.18
C ALA A 169 2.49 23.86 7.33
N GLY A 170 3.59 23.53 8.02
CA GLY A 170 4.78 24.36 8.18
C GLY A 170 5.81 24.22 7.07
N GLY A 171 5.64 23.29 6.11
CA GLY A 171 6.56 23.07 5.00
C GLY A 171 7.94 22.56 5.41
N ARG A 172 8.04 21.75 6.48
CA ARG A 172 9.33 21.34 7.06
C ARG A 172 9.36 19.89 7.52
N ILE A 173 10.58 19.33 7.59
CA ILE A 173 10.87 18.03 8.20
C ILE A 173 11.99 18.18 9.22
N THR A 174 11.92 17.39 10.29
CA THR A 174 13.02 17.20 11.22
C THR A 174 13.77 15.94 10.83
N ILE A 175 15.09 16.05 10.74
CA ILE A 175 15.98 14.93 10.46
C ILE A 175 16.92 14.68 11.64
N ASP A 176 17.24 13.42 11.87
CA ASP A 176 18.26 12.98 12.81
C ASP A 176 19.16 11.97 12.07
N PRO A 177 20.09 12.47 11.22
CA PRO A 177 20.91 11.58 10.41
C PRO A 177 21.72 10.65 11.33
N PRO A 178 21.72 9.34 11.09
CA PRO A 178 22.60 8.44 11.82
C PRO A 178 24.05 8.91 11.63
N VAL A 179 24.77 9.05 12.74
CA VAL A 179 26.19 9.42 12.70
C VAL A 179 26.94 8.25 12.06
N TYR A 180 27.29 8.40 10.78
CA TYR A 180 28.30 7.55 10.18
C TYR A 180 29.64 8.16 10.57
N GLU A 181 30.36 7.52 11.48
CA GLU A 181 31.78 7.82 11.66
C GLU A 181 32.45 7.56 10.30
N ASP A 182 32.91 8.63 9.66
CA ASP A 182 33.81 8.51 8.53
C ASP A 182 35.01 7.67 9.01
N ALA A 183 35.11 6.43 8.52
CA ALA A 183 36.34 5.69 8.66
C ALA A 183 37.39 6.39 7.80
N ASP A 184 38.07 7.36 8.40
CA ASP A 184 39.18 8.08 7.80
C ASP A 184 40.19 7.10 7.19
N GLY A 185 40.61 7.39 5.97
CA GLY A 185 41.61 6.63 5.21
C GLY A 185 42.55 7.56 4.45
N GLU A 186 43.30 8.33 5.23
CA GLU A 186 44.70 8.73 5.04
C GLU A 186 45.12 9.67 3.89
N ASP A 187 45.63 10.82 4.31
CA ASP A 187 46.67 11.60 3.62
C ASP A 187 47.84 10.71 3.18
N GLU A 188 48.24 10.81 1.91
CA GLU A 188 49.66 10.68 1.57
C GLU A 188 50.06 11.75 0.55
N ALA A 189 50.47 12.89 1.09
CA ALA A 189 51.43 13.75 0.43
C ALA A 189 52.81 13.07 0.47
N ALA A 190 53.32 12.67 -0.69
CA ALA A 190 54.74 12.38 -0.86
C ALA A 190 55.22 12.90 -2.22
N THR A 191 55.81 14.10 -2.16
CA THR A 191 56.93 14.67 -2.94
C THR A 191 57.21 14.13 -4.34
#